data_AF-A0A368L8G1-F1
#
_entry.id   AF-A0A368L8G1-F1
#
_cell.length_a   1.000
_cell.length_b   1.000
_cell.length_c   1.000
_cell.angle_alpha   90.00
_cell.angle_beta   90.00
_cell.angle_gamma   90.00
#
_symmetry.space_group_name_H-M   'P 1'
#
loop_
_entity.id
_entity.type
_entity.pdbx_description
1 polymer ?
#
loop_
_entity_poly.entity_id
_entity_poly.type
_entity_poly.pdbx_seq_one_letter_code
_entity_poly.pdbx_strand_id
1 'polypeptide(L)'
;MPIGEERAIRALLDALPPGAALLAAREQNSHAVVSYRDVQVPVRLRWAGAGFPRDVRQALHDITTEPNDVATVVAAKSVSRGAQELLSERDIGWVTEDGAASLSLGPIWVERRATSTTGVRDDAVRWNASTSDIAEAVLSAVVEADLHRAVPGIAELTARSGRASGSVSQTLTAFDSQGWTAKGREAARNRRTLIDATGMLDSWSESLGALQGTELYTFERNPDRIAAEIRSVSASAVFSGEFAEQRLAATATSLAQVIAYLPANAFPDALTRLIAHDFEEASEGAGRLIIRPMRAPAFHGTMLIDGFRLASPIRVYAELRAQEVRGRELADAFRHREIGF
;
A
#
# COMPACT_ATOMS: atom_id res chain seq x y z
N MET A 1 -26.63 -21.44 -11.12
CA MET A 1 -25.46 -21.21 -10.24
C MET A 1 -24.95 -19.79 -10.44
N PRO A 2 -24.49 -19.11 -9.38
CA PRO A 2 -23.83 -17.80 -9.50
C PRO A 2 -22.50 -17.91 -10.28
N ILE A 3 -22.13 -16.87 -11.02
CA ILE A 3 -20.93 -16.83 -11.89
C ILE A 3 -19.63 -17.18 -11.12
N GLY A 4 -19.52 -16.78 -9.85
CA GLY A 4 -18.34 -17.08 -9.03
C GLY A 4 -18.18 -18.57 -8.72
N GLU A 5 -19.28 -19.31 -8.60
CA GLU A 5 -19.28 -20.72 -8.22
C GLU A 5 -18.78 -21.61 -9.37
N GLU A 6 -19.24 -21.34 -10.60
CA GLU A 6 -18.79 -22.04 -11.80
C GLU A 6 -17.29 -21.84 -12.06
N ARG A 7 -16.80 -20.62 -11.83
CA ARG A 7 -15.38 -20.28 -11.99
C ARG A 7 -14.51 -20.95 -10.94
N ALA A 8 -14.98 -20.97 -9.70
CA ALA A 8 -14.27 -21.65 -8.63
C ALA A 8 -14.14 -23.16 -8.91
N ILE A 9 -15.23 -23.79 -9.34
CA ILE A 9 -15.24 -25.22 -9.70
C ILE A 9 -14.25 -25.51 -10.83
N ARG A 10 -14.23 -24.66 -11.86
CA ARG A 10 -13.31 -24.82 -12.98
C ARG A 10 -11.85 -24.69 -12.55
N ALA A 11 -11.50 -23.66 -11.78
CA ALA A 11 -10.15 -23.47 -11.26
C ALA A 11 -9.68 -24.64 -10.39
N LEU A 12 -10.58 -25.21 -9.58
CA LEU A 12 -10.27 -26.40 -8.79
C LEU A 12 -10.03 -27.64 -9.68
N LEU A 13 -10.91 -27.89 -10.65
CA LEU A 13 -10.76 -29.02 -11.58
C LEU A 13 -9.45 -28.96 -12.35
N ASP A 14 -9.04 -27.77 -12.81
CA ASP A 14 -7.79 -27.57 -13.56
C ASP A 14 -6.54 -27.80 -12.68
N ALA A 15 -6.63 -27.52 -11.38
CA ALA A 15 -5.54 -27.72 -10.42
C ALA A 15 -5.38 -29.19 -9.99
N LEU A 16 -6.47 -29.97 -9.99
CA LEU A 16 -6.46 -31.35 -9.51
C LEU A 16 -5.53 -32.28 -10.34
N PRO A 17 -4.97 -33.33 -9.74
CA PRO A 17 -4.11 -34.28 -10.45
C PRO A 17 -4.93 -35.15 -11.42
N PRO A 18 -4.30 -35.70 -12.48
CA PRO A 18 -4.95 -36.65 -13.37
C PRO A 18 -5.56 -37.83 -12.60
N GLY A 19 -6.83 -38.14 -12.88
CA GLY A 19 -7.59 -39.19 -12.17
C GLY A 19 -8.34 -38.71 -10.93
N ALA A 20 -8.21 -37.43 -10.56
CA ALA A 20 -9.12 -36.80 -9.62
C ALA A 20 -10.37 -36.29 -10.35
N ALA A 21 -11.52 -36.36 -9.68
CA ALA A 21 -12.80 -35.90 -10.20
C ALA A 21 -13.55 -35.10 -9.14
N LEU A 22 -14.32 -34.11 -9.58
CA LEU A 22 -15.25 -33.41 -8.72
C LEU A 22 -16.63 -34.05 -8.86
N LEU A 23 -17.14 -34.66 -7.80
CA LEU A 23 -18.49 -35.20 -7.74
C LEU A 23 -19.44 -34.07 -7.30
N ALA A 24 -20.53 -33.88 -8.05
CA ALA A 24 -21.36 -32.69 -7.99
C ALA A 24 -21.98 -32.41 -6.61
N ALA A 25 -22.07 -31.11 -6.34
CA ALA A 25 -22.45 -30.45 -5.10
C ALA A 25 -23.92 -30.66 -4.71
N ARG A 26 -24.21 -30.81 -3.41
CA ARG A 26 -25.57 -30.59 -2.89
C ARG A 26 -25.92 -29.11 -3.07
N GLU A 27 -27.13 -28.84 -3.54
CA GLU A 27 -27.62 -27.56 -4.09
C GLU A 27 -27.62 -26.34 -3.15
N GLN A 28 -27.06 -26.42 -1.94
CA GLN A 28 -26.95 -25.28 -1.02
C GLN A 28 -25.57 -25.28 -0.36
N ASN A 29 -24.81 -24.20 -0.56
CA ASN A 29 -23.52 -23.81 0.08
C ASN A 29 -22.18 -24.12 -0.62
N SER A 30 -22.14 -24.41 -1.93
CA SER A 30 -20.86 -24.60 -2.67
C SER A 30 -19.94 -25.67 -2.06
N HIS A 31 -20.55 -26.74 -1.55
CA HIS A 31 -19.85 -27.94 -1.09
C HIS A 31 -19.71 -28.91 -2.26
N ALA A 32 -18.49 -29.24 -2.64
CA ALA A 32 -18.19 -30.27 -3.63
C ALA A 32 -17.47 -31.45 -2.97
N VAL A 33 -17.37 -32.58 -3.67
CA VAL A 33 -16.56 -33.71 -3.21
C VAL A 33 -15.44 -33.95 -4.22
N VAL A 34 -14.20 -33.83 -3.77
CA VAL A 34 -13.04 -34.24 -4.56
C VAL A 34 -12.82 -35.72 -4.34
N SER A 35 -12.92 -36.49 -5.42
CA SER A 35 -12.63 -37.93 -5.44
C SER A 35 -11.27 -38.15 -6.08
N TYR A 36 -10.39 -38.91 -5.44
CA TYR A 36 -9.13 -39.37 -6.03
C TYR A 36 -8.82 -40.78 -5.53
N ARG A 37 -8.71 -41.73 -6.47
CA ARG A 37 -8.67 -43.17 -6.15
C ARG A 37 -9.87 -43.55 -5.27
N ASP A 38 -9.65 -44.24 -4.16
CA ASP A 38 -10.69 -44.67 -3.21
C ASP A 38 -10.97 -43.64 -2.10
N VAL A 39 -10.47 -42.41 -2.22
CA VAL A 39 -10.64 -41.35 -1.22
C VAL A 39 -11.58 -40.28 -1.74
N GLN A 40 -12.53 -39.88 -0.88
CA GLN A 40 -13.45 -38.78 -1.13
C GLN A 40 -13.30 -37.73 -0.03
N VAL A 41 -13.01 -36.49 -0.43
CA VAL A 41 -12.83 -35.36 0.48
C VAL A 41 -13.90 -34.31 0.19
N PRO A 42 -14.80 -34.01 1.14
CA PRO A 42 -15.72 -32.90 0.97
C PRO A 42 -14.94 -31.59 1.09
N VAL A 43 -15.17 -30.71 0.11
CA VAL A 43 -14.54 -29.40 0.02
C VAL A 43 -15.60 -28.31 -0.01
N ARG A 44 -15.40 -27.26 0.78
CA ARG A 44 -16.14 -26.01 0.67
C ARG A 44 -15.36 -25.09 -0.24
N LEU A 45 -15.97 -24.68 -1.34
CA LEU A 45 -15.32 -23.87 -2.35
C LEU A 45 -15.82 -22.42 -2.28
N ARG A 46 -14.90 -21.47 -2.18
CA ARG A 46 -15.23 -20.04 -2.07
C ARG A 46 -14.55 -19.24 -3.17
N TRP A 47 -15.32 -18.39 -3.84
CA TRP A 47 -14.79 -17.48 -4.84
C TRP A 47 -14.37 -16.16 -4.20
N ALA A 48 -13.08 -15.84 -4.24
CA ALA A 48 -12.49 -14.61 -3.71
C ALA A 48 -12.22 -13.54 -4.79
N GLY A 49 -12.89 -13.61 -5.94
CA GLY A 49 -12.78 -12.55 -6.94
C GLY A 49 -11.37 -12.41 -7.51
N ALA A 50 -10.69 -11.31 -7.18
CA ALA A 50 -9.34 -11.03 -7.67
C ALA A 50 -8.24 -11.72 -6.85
N GLY A 51 -8.49 -12.06 -5.57
CA GLY A 51 -7.55 -12.78 -4.70
C GLY A 51 -6.55 -11.90 -3.94
N PHE A 52 -6.99 -10.69 -3.57
CA PHE A 52 -6.31 -9.85 -2.59
C PHE A 52 -6.72 -10.22 -1.15
N PRO A 53 -5.95 -9.82 -0.12
CA PRO A 53 -6.26 -10.10 1.28
C PRO A 53 -7.70 -9.75 1.70
N ARG A 54 -8.22 -8.62 1.24
CA ARG A 54 -9.60 -8.21 1.53
C ARG A 54 -10.63 -9.15 0.92
N ASP A 55 -10.38 -9.60 -0.32
CA ASP A 55 -11.34 -10.40 -1.07
C ASP A 55 -11.38 -11.81 -0.47
N VAL A 56 -10.22 -12.31 -0.02
CA VAL A 56 -10.12 -13.56 0.76
C VAL A 56 -10.83 -13.42 2.10
N ARG A 57 -10.57 -12.36 2.88
CA ARG A 57 -11.28 -12.12 4.15
C ARG A 57 -12.79 -12.05 3.96
N GLN A 58 -13.25 -11.37 2.91
CA GLN A 58 -14.66 -11.31 2.56
C GLN A 58 -15.18 -12.68 2.11
N ALA A 59 -14.42 -13.46 1.35
CA ALA A 59 -14.84 -14.80 0.96
C ALA A 59 -14.96 -15.76 2.16
N LEU A 60 -14.23 -15.51 3.25
CA LEU A 60 -14.17 -16.35 4.45
C LEU A 60 -14.98 -15.79 5.64
N HIS A 61 -15.67 -14.65 5.49
CA HIS A 61 -16.28 -13.91 6.60
C HIS A 61 -17.35 -14.67 7.39
N ASP A 62 -18.06 -15.59 6.73
CA ASP A 62 -19.17 -16.40 7.23
C ASP A 62 -18.74 -17.81 7.64
N ILE A 63 -17.45 -18.14 7.52
CA ILE A 63 -16.94 -19.45 7.90
C ILE A 63 -16.71 -19.46 9.41
N THR A 64 -17.72 -19.93 10.15
CA THR A 64 -17.58 -20.38 11.53
C THR A 64 -16.89 -21.74 11.55
N THR A 65 -16.12 -22.03 12.61
CA THR A 65 -15.39 -23.30 12.80
C THR A 65 -16.37 -24.48 12.73
N GLU A 66 -16.44 -25.08 11.55
CA GLU A 66 -17.27 -26.25 11.25
C GLU A 66 -16.48 -27.53 11.57
N PRO A 67 -17.11 -28.72 11.57
CA PRO A 67 -16.42 -29.97 11.86
C PRO A 67 -15.16 -30.14 10.99
N ASN A 68 -14.09 -30.69 11.58
CA ASN A 68 -12.77 -30.91 10.96
C ASN A 68 -12.77 -31.69 9.63
N ASP A 69 -13.93 -32.18 9.19
CA ASP A 69 -14.05 -33.12 8.07
C ASP A 69 -14.29 -32.45 6.72
N VAL A 70 -14.52 -31.12 6.66
CA VAL A 70 -14.71 -30.37 5.40
C VAL A 70 -13.57 -29.37 5.17
N ALA A 71 -12.73 -29.65 4.18
CA ALA A 71 -11.63 -28.76 3.82
C ALA A 71 -12.16 -27.49 3.12
N THR A 72 -11.61 -26.33 3.45
CA THR A 72 -11.95 -25.08 2.76
C THR A 72 -10.93 -24.79 1.66
N VAL A 73 -11.42 -24.48 0.46
CA VAL A 73 -10.60 -24.08 -0.68
C VAL A 73 -11.08 -22.72 -1.19
N VAL A 74 -10.13 -21.80 -1.35
CA VAL A 74 -10.39 -20.49 -1.96
C VAL A 74 -9.95 -20.50 -3.42
N ALA A 75 -10.88 -20.21 -4.32
CA ALA A 75 -10.60 -19.98 -5.73
C ALA A 75 -10.63 -18.48 -6.05
N ALA A 76 -9.71 -18.02 -6.89
CA ALA A 76 -9.65 -16.65 -7.34
C ALA A 76 -9.09 -16.55 -8.76
N LYS A 77 -9.11 -15.35 -9.35
CA LYS A 77 -8.40 -15.09 -10.62
C LYS A 77 -6.90 -15.34 -10.49
N SER A 78 -6.31 -14.78 -9.45
CA SER A 78 -4.92 -15.00 -8.98
C SER A 78 -4.93 -14.93 -7.44
N VAL A 79 -3.84 -15.28 -6.74
CA VAL A 79 -3.73 -15.10 -5.28
C VAL A 79 -2.45 -14.36 -4.97
N SER A 80 -2.58 -13.14 -4.43
CA SER A 80 -1.45 -12.30 -4.02
C SER A 80 -0.68 -12.88 -2.83
N ARG A 81 0.58 -12.47 -2.62
CA ARG A 81 1.42 -12.97 -1.51
C ARG A 81 0.77 -12.78 -0.12
N GLY A 82 0.25 -11.58 0.16
CA GLY A 82 -0.45 -11.35 1.45
C GLY A 82 -1.73 -12.19 1.60
N ALA A 83 -2.37 -12.57 0.49
CA ALA A 83 -3.49 -13.51 0.53
C ALA A 83 -2.99 -14.95 0.77
N GLN A 84 -1.86 -15.36 0.18
CA GLN A 84 -1.23 -16.67 0.44
C GLN A 84 -0.83 -16.81 1.91
N GLU A 85 -0.22 -15.77 2.49
CA GLU A 85 0.16 -15.73 3.91
C GLU A 85 -1.08 -15.92 4.80
N LEU A 86 -2.15 -15.11 4.61
CA LEU A 86 -3.41 -15.25 5.34
C LEU A 86 -4.08 -16.63 5.24
N LEU A 87 -3.98 -17.27 4.08
CA LEU A 87 -4.56 -18.58 3.84
C LEU A 87 -3.73 -19.68 4.51
N SER A 88 -2.40 -19.57 4.44
CA SER A 88 -1.47 -20.51 5.06
C SER A 88 -1.54 -20.50 6.58
N GLU A 89 -1.69 -19.33 7.21
CA GLU A 89 -1.88 -19.19 8.68
C GLU A 89 -3.11 -19.93 9.20
N ARG A 90 -4.06 -20.25 8.31
CA ARG A 90 -5.33 -20.92 8.64
C ARG A 90 -5.43 -22.32 8.04
N ASP A 91 -4.35 -22.84 7.45
CA ASP A 91 -4.32 -24.10 6.72
C ASP A 91 -5.42 -24.21 5.63
N ILE A 92 -5.71 -23.09 4.96
CA ILE A 92 -6.72 -23.02 3.89
C ILE A 92 -6.03 -23.16 2.53
N GLY A 93 -6.46 -24.15 1.75
CA GLY A 93 -5.96 -24.35 0.39
C GLY A 93 -6.50 -23.31 -0.59
N TRP A 94 -5.79 -23.09 -1.69
CA TRP A 94 -6.22 -22.17 -2.74
C TRP A 94 -5.87 -22.64 -4.15
N VAL A 95 -6.65 -22.13 -5.11
CA VAL A 95 -6.48 -22.36 -6.55
C VAL A 95 -6.73 -21.06 -7.32
N THR A 96 -6.10 -20.93 -8.47
CA THR A 96 -6.27 -19.78 -9.35
C THR A 96 -6.65 -20.20 -10.76
N GLU A 97 -7.28 -19.28 -11.49
CA GLU A 97 -7.65 -19.52 -12.90
C GLU A 97 -6.43 -19.67 -13.83
N ASP A 98 -5.26 -19.18 -13.45
CA ASP A 98 -4.00 -19.37 -14.18
C ASP A 98 -3.31 -20.72 -13.87
N GLY A 99 -3.95 -21.56 -13.04
CA GLY A 99 -3.51 -22.91 -12.71
C GLY A 99 -2.49 -22.99 -11.59
N ALA A 100 -2.17 -21.89 -10.89
CA ALA A 100 -1.46 -21.99 -9.62
C ALA A 100 -2.37 -22.58 -8.53
N ALA A 101 -1.78 -23.35 -7.63
CA ALA A 101 -2.52 -23.99 -6.55
C ALA A 101 -1.61 -24.38 -5.40
N SER A 102 -2.12 -24.24 -4.17
CA SER A 102 -1.58 -24.86 -2.98
C SER A 102 -2.75 -25.53 -2.24
N LEU A 103 -2.83 -26.85 -2.33
CA LEU A 103 -3.93 -27.64 -1.79
C LEU A 103 -3.40 -28.72 -0.85
N SER A 104 -4.03 -28.79 0.32
CA SER A 104 -3.92 -29.90 1.25
C SER A 104 -5.32 -30.45 1.54
N LEU A 105 -5.69 -31.53 0.87
CA LEU A 105 -7.00 -32.17 1.00
C LEU A 105 -6.79 -33.62 1.45
N GLY A 106 -6.43 -33.80 2.73
CA GLY A 106 -6.09 -35.11 3.30
C GLY A 106 -4.87 -35.74 2.58
N PRO A 107 -5.02 -36.87 1.86
CA PRO A 107 -3.93 -37.47 1.11
C PRO A 107 -3.64 -36.78 -0.24
N ILE A 108 -4.47 -35.83 -0.68
CA ILE A 108 -4.28 -35.10 -1.93
C ILE A 108 -3.50 -33.83 -1.62
N TRP A 109 -2.24 -33.79 -2.08
CA TRP A 109 -1.39 -32.61 -2.01
C TRP A 109 -1.07 -32.11 -3.41
N VAL A 110 -1.34 -30.82 -3.65
CA VAL A 110 -1.04 -30.16 -4.92
C VAL A 110 -0.31 -28.87 -4.61
N GLU A 111 0.92 -28.76 -5.11
CA GLU A 111 1.66 -27.50 -5.15
C GLU A 111 2.02 -27.25 -6.62
N ARG A 112 1.41 -26.24 -7.22
CA ARG A 112 1.57 -25.91 -8.64
C ARG A 112 1.79 -24.42 -8.80
N ARG A 113 2.83 -24.07 -9.57
CA ARG A 113 3.05 -22.70 -10.06
C ARG A 113 2.31 -22.50 -11.38
N ALA A 114 1.81 -21.29 -11.64
CA ALA A 114 1.04 -20.97 -12.84
C ALA A 114 1.76 -21.43 -14.13
N THR A 115 1.02 -22.09 -15.03
CA THR A 115 1.57 -22.68 -16.26
C THR A 115 1.34 -21.82 -17.51
N SER A 116 0.54 -20.75 -17.43
CA SER A 116 0.26 -19.87 -18.57
C SER A 116 1.04 -18.57 -18.53
N THR A 117 1.66 -18.23 -19.65
CA THR A 117 2.32 -16.95 -19.96
C THR A 117 1.34 -15.78 -20.15
N THR A 118 0.04 -15.97 -19.87
CA THR A 118 -0.85 -14.88 -19.44
C THR A 118 -0.55 -14.55 -17.98
N GLY A 119 0.71 -14.20 -17.73
CA GLY A 119 1.13 -13.72 -16.45
C GLY A 119 0.33 -12.46 -16.14
N VAL A 120 -0.28 -12.43 -14.96
CA VAL A 120 0.19 -11.37 -14.08
C VAL A 120 1.67 -11.68 -13.96
N ARG A 121 2.47 -10.96 -14.77
CA ARG A 121 3.89 -10.84 -14.48
C ARG A 121 3.98 -10.64 -12.97
N ASP A 122 5.06 -11.10 -12.39
CA ASP A 122 5.54 -10.58 -11.12
C ASP A 122 5.92 -9.08 -11.28
N ASP A 123 4.98 -8.28 -11.78
CA ASP A 123 5.01 -6.83 -11.94
C ASP A 123 4.31 -6.29 -10.69
N ALA A 124 4.80 -6.69 -9.51
CA ALA A 124 4.76 -5.78 -8.38
C ALA A 124 5.15 -4.41 -8.93
N VAL A 125 4.29 -3.41 -8.70
CA VAL A 125 4.46 -2.07 -9.25
C VAL A 125 5.93 -1.67 -9.13
N ARG A 126 6.60 -1.47 -10.26
CA ARG A 126 8.02 -1.10 -10.26
C ARG A 126 8.15 0.30 -9.69
N TRP A 127 8.56 0.36 -8.44
CA TRP A 127 8.82 1.60 -7.75
C TRP A 127 10.02 2.29 -8.35
N ASN A 128 9.77 3.48 -8.87
CA ASN A 128 10.76 4.44 -9.31
C ASN A 128 10.23 5.83 -8.94
N ALA A 129 11.05 6.86 -9.10
CA ALA A 129 10.65 8.23 -8.73
C ALA A 129 9.34 8.68 -9.40
N SER A 130 9.06 8.28 -10.66
CA SER A 130 7.82 8.64 -11.33
C SER A 130 6.61 7.96 -10.70
N THR A 131 6.68 6.64 -10.52
CA THR A 131 5.60 5.86 -9.91
C THR A 131 5.33 6.31 -8.48
N SER A 132 6.39 6.62 -7.72
CA SER A 132 6.29 7.10 -6.33
C SER A 132 5.63 8.48 -6.24
N ASP A 133 6.03 9.44 -7.07
CA ASP A 133 5.43 10.78 -7.10
C ASP A 133 3.93 10.73 -7.47
N ILE A 134 3.57 9.85 -8.40
CA ILE A 134 2.18 9.65 -8.82
C ILE A 134 1.37 8.97 -7.71
N ALA A 135 1.95 7.99 -7.01
CA ALA A 135 1.30 7.32 -5.89
C ALA A 135 0.98 8.32 -4.76
N GLU A 136 1.96 9.14 -4.37
CA GLU A 136 1.77 10.19 -3.36
C GLU A 136 0.68 11.19 -3.78
N ALA A 137 0.68 11.61 -5.05
CA ALA A 137 -0.33 12.53 -5.56
C ALA A 137 -1.75 11.93 -5.51
N VAL A 138 -1.90 10.63 -5.81
CA VAL A 138 -3.18 9.92 -5.71
C VAL A 138 -3.63 9.82 -4.26
N LEU A 139 -2.75 9.34 -3.37
CA LEU A 139 -3.06 9.13 -1.96
C LEU A 139 -3.39 10.46 -1.26
N SER A 140 -2.58 11.50 -1.49
CA SER A 140 -2.78 12.82 -0.88
C SER A 140 -4.09 13.46 -1.34
N ALA A 141 -4.41 13.38 -2.64
CA ALA A 141 -5.66 13.95 -3.15
C ALA A 141 -6.91 13.25 -2.58
N VAL A 142 -6.84 11.94 -2.34
CA VAL A 142 -7.96 11.20 -1.73
C VAL A 142 -8.19 11.62 -0.29
N VAL A 143 -7.12 11.89 0.47
CA VAL A 143 -7.20 12.38 1.86
C VAL A 143 -7.71 13.83 1.91
N GLU A 144 -7.16 14.72 1.06
CA GLU A 144 -7.48 16.16 1.08
C GLU A 144 -8.96 16.48 0.87
N ALA A 145 -9.63 15.76 -0.02
CA ALA A 145 -10.89 16.21 -0.58
C ALA A 145 -12.09 15.32 -0.18
N ASP A 146 -11.95 14.48 0.85
CA ASP A 146 -12.95 13.49 1.30
C ASP A 146 -13.64 12.82 0.10
N LEU A 147 -12.85 12.48 -0.93
CA LEU A 147 -13.36 12.21 -2.28
C LEU A 147 -14.07 10.86 -2.40
N HIS A 148 -14.46 10.25 -1.27
CA HIS A 148 -14.97 8.87 -1.20
C HIS A 148 -14.10 7.92 -2.04
N ARG A 149 -12.78 8.10 -1.95
CA ARG A 149 -11.76 7.34 -2.70
C ARG A 149 -11.72 7.60 -4.21
N ALA A 150 -12.34 8.65 -4.74
CA ALA A 150 -12.22 8.98 -6.17
C ALA A 150 -10.81 9.48 -6.51
N VAL A 151 -10.15 8.81 -7.44
CA VAL A 151 -8.82 9.19 -7.94
C VAL A 151 -8.98 10.39 -8.89
N PRO A 152 -8.10 11.41 -8.79
CA PRO A 152 -8.10 12.54 -9.71
C PRO A 152 -7.85 12.13 -11.17
N GLY A 153 -8.27 13.01 -12.09
CA GLY A 153 -8.02 12.82 -13.53
C GLY A 153 -6.54 12.97 -13.89
N ILE A 154 -6.16 12.51 -15.09
CA ILE A 154 -4.77 12.54 -15.58
C ILE A 154 -4.18 13.95 -15.56
N ALA A 155 -4.95 14.96 -15.95
CA ALA A 155 -4.50 16.36 -15.97
C ALA A 155 -4.17 16.88 -14.56
N GLU A 156 -5.01 16.56 -13.58
CA GLU A 156 -4.78 16.96 -12.19
C GLU A 156 -3.57 16.22 -11.59
N LEU A 157 -3.45 14.91 -11.84
CA LEU A 157 -2.30 14.13 -11.38
C LEU A 157 -1.00 14.57 -12.04
N THR A 158 -1.03 15.00 -13.31
CA THR A 158 0.11 15.60 -14.00
C THR A 158 0.58 16.85 -13.27
N ALA A 159 -0.36 17.73 -12.89
CA ALA A 159 -0.05 18.95 -12.15
C ALA A 159 0.50 18.66 -10.74
N ARG A 160 -0.13 17.73 -9.99
CA ARG A 160 0.27 17.38 -8.62
C ARG A 160 1.59 16.60 -8.53
N SER A 161 1.85 15.70 -9.49
CA SER A 161 3.07 14.88 -9.47
C SER A 161 4.24 15.51 -10.23
N GLY A 162 3.99 16.53 -11.06
CA GLY A 162 4.99 17.06 -11.99
C GLY A 162 5.44 16.05 -13.05
N ARG A 163 4.70 14.96 -13.27
CA ARG A 163 5.02 13.88 -14.23
C ARG A 163 4.19 14.00 -15.50
N ALA A 164 4.78 13.61 -16.64
CA ALA A 164 4.11 13.65 -17.93
C ALA A 164 2.85 12.76 -17.96
N SER A 165 1.83 13.17 -18.71
CA SER A 165 0.53 12.48 -18.81
C SER A 165 0.65 11.01 -19.22
N GLY A 166 1.60 10.67 -20.10
CA GLY A 166 1.90 9.28 -20.48
C GLY A 166 2.37 8.43 -19.30
N SER A 167 3.25 8.97 -18.45
CA SER A 167 3.70 8.29 -17.23
C SER A 167 2.54 8.12 -16.24
N VAL A 168 1.72 9.15 -16.05
CA VAL A 168 0.53 9.09 -15.20
C VAL A 168 -0.42 7.97 -15.67
N SER A 169 -0.73 7.93 -16.97
CA SER A 169 -1.63 6.92 -17.54
C SER A 169 -1.08 5.49 -17.38
N GLN A 170 0.22 5.30 -17.64
CA GLN A 170 0.89 4.01 -17.48
C GLN A 170 0.90 3.56 -16.02
N THR A 171 1.28 4.43 -15.09
CA THR A 171 1.30 4.14 -13.66
C THR A 171 -0.08 3.82 -13.12
N LEU A 172 -1.12 4.57 -13.50
CA LEU A 172 -2.49 4.24 -13.09
C LEU A 172 -2.94 2.87 -13.64
N THR A 173 -2.49 2.49 -14.83
CA THR A 173 -2.77 1.14 -15.37
C THR A 173 -2.06 0.06 -14.57
N ALA A 174 -0.84 0.31 -14.09
CA ALA A 174 -0.15 -0.58 -13.17
C ALA A 174 -0.84 -0.66 -11.78
N PHE A 175 -1.37 0.45 -11.27
CA PHE A 175 -2.17 0.44 -10.04
C PHE A 175 -3.48 -0.33 -10.22
N ASP A 176 -4.12 -0.26 -11.39
CA ASP A 176 -5.28 -1.09 -11.72
C ASP A 176 -4.93 -2.58 -11.74
N SER A 177 -3.80 -2.96 -12.38
CA SER A 177 -3.38 -4.36 -12.42
C SER A 177 -2.98 -4.91 -11.05
N GLN A 178 -2.44 -4.05 -10.19
CA GLN A 178 -2.13 -4.37 -8.80
C GLN A 178 -3.37 -4.40 -7.89
N GLY A 179 -4.54 -3.98 -8.40
CA GLY A 179 -5.80 -3.96 -7.64
C GLY A 179 -5.91 -2.84 -6.61
N TRP A 180 -5.00 -1.87 -6.64
CA TRP A 180 -5.06 -0.67 -5.80
C TRP A 180 -6.11 0.30 -6.30
N THR A 181 -6.26 0.46 -7.62
CA THR A 181 -7.29 1.30 -8.24
C THR A 181 -8.19 0.49 -9.18
N ALA A 182 -9.37 1.02 -9.50
CA ALA A 182 -10.21 0.48 -10.56
C ALA A 182 -10.98 1.58 -11.28
N LYS A 183 -11.18 1.43 -12.59
CA LYS A 183 -12.08 2.30 -13.36
C LYS A 183 -13.53 2.02 -12.97
N GLY A 184 -14.30 3.08 -12.68
CA GLY A 184 -15.74 2.96 -12.45
C GLY A 184 -16.47 2.35 -13.64
N ARG A 185 -17.47 1.50 -13.38
CA ARG A 185 -18.23 0.78 -14.42
C ARG A 185 -19.29 1.63 -15.15
N GLU A 186 -19.63 2.79 -14.61
CA GLU A 186 -20.66 3.67 -15.19
C GLU A 186 -20.05 4.71 -16.15
N ALA A 187 -20.57 4.73 -17.38
CA ALA A 187 -20.15 5.65 -18.44
C ALA A 187 -20.30 7.15 -18.05
N ALA A 188 -21.23 7.47 -17.16
CA ALA A 188 -21.46 8.83 -16.66
C ALA A 188 -20.44 9.29 -15.61
N ARG A 189 -19.65 8.37 -15.03
CA ARG A 189 -18.70 8.71 -13.95
C ARG A 189 -17.24 8.42 -14.25
N ASN A 190 -16.88 7.53 -15.19
CA ASN A 190 -15.55 7.17 -15.75
C ASN A 190 -14.25 7.56 -14.99
N ARG A 191 -14.31 7.71 -13.67
CA ARG A 191 -13.23 8.09 -12.77
C ARG A 191 -12.73 6.83 -12.11
N ARG A 192 -11.43 6.76 -11.94
CA ARG A 192 -10.82 5.68 -11.15
C ARG A 192 -11.20 5.88 -9.68
N THR A 193 -11.35 4.79 -8.97
CA THR A 193 -11.57 4.76 -7.53
C THR A 193 -10.41 4.00 -6.90
N LEU A 194 -9.94 4.46 -5.75
CA LEU A 194 -8.92 3.80 -4.94
C LEU A 194 -9.61 2.69 -4.14
N ILE A 195 -9.32 1.43 -4.50
CA ILE A 195 -9.96 0.25 -3.93
C ILE A 195 -9.18 -0.24 -2.71
N ASP A 196 -7.87 -0.40 -2.84
CA ASP A 196 -6.98 -0.80 -1.75
C ASP A 196 -6.01 0.32 -1.38
N ALA A 197 -6.56 1.32 -0.69
CA ALA A 197 -5.82 2.48 -0.23
C ALA A 197 -4.72 2.10 0.79
N THR A 198 -5.06 1.19 1.71
CA THR A 198 -4.17 0.59 2.70
C THR A 198 -2.95 -0.05 2.04
N GLY A 199 -3.18 -1.02 1.15
CA GLY A 199 -2.09 -1.77 0.51
C GLY A 199 -1.24 -0.89 -0.40
N MET A 200 -1.84 0.12 -1.05
CA MET A 200 -1.09 1.09 -1.84
C MET A 200 -0.21 1.99 -0.96
N LEU A 201 -0.74 2.50 0.16
CA LEU A 201 -0.01 3.35 1.09
C LEU A 201 1.17 2.60 1.71
N ASP A 202 0.94 1.38 2.18
CA ASP A 202 1.97 0.56 2.81
C ASP A 202 3.07 0.22 1.81
N SER A 203 2.71 -0.28 0.62
CA SER A 203 3.69 -0.60 -0.43
C SER A 203 4.48 0.63 -0.91
N TRP A 204 3.81 1.78 -1.07
CA TRP A 204 4.47 3.02 -1.44
C TRP A 204 5.44 3.50 -0.35
N SER A 205 5.02 3.46 0.92
CA SER A 205 5.85 3.90 2.05
C SER A 205 7.12 3.06 2.18
N GLU A 206 7.02 1.74 2.02
CA GLU A 206 8.16 0.83 2.02
C GLU A 206 9.11 1.09 0.84
N SER A 207 8.55 1.48 -0.32
CA SER A 207 9.35 1.74 -1.52
C SER A 207 10.28 2.95 -1.41
N LEU A 208 10.00 3.87 -0.49
CA LEU A 208 10.81 5.07 -0.28
C LEU A 208 12.16 4.73 0.38
N GLY A 209 12.28 3.57 1.04
CA GLY A 209 13.48 3.16 1.75
C GLY A 209 13.91 4.17 2.82
N ALA A 210 15.19 4.11 3.22
CA ALA A 210 15.77 5.13 4.08
C ALA A 210 15.91 6.44 3.31
N LEU A 211 15.04 7.41 3.61
CA LEU A 211 15.03 8.73 2.98
C LEU A 211 16.33 9.47 3.28
N GLN A 212 17.23 9.49 2.29
CA GLN A 212 18.54 10.14 2.39
C GLN A 212 18.38 11.66 2.61
N GLY A 213 19.21 12.21 3.49
CA GLY A 213 19.22 13.65 3.82
C GLY A 213 20.56 14.08 4.38
N THR A 214 20.75 15.39 4.47
CA THR A 214 21.90 15.96 5.18
C THR A 214 21.51 16.17 6.63
N GLU A 215 22.22 15.50 7.53
CA GLU A 215 22.07 15.72 8.97
C GLU A 215 22.86 16.96 9.40
N LEU A 216 22.18 17.84 10.13
CA LEU A 216 22.75 19.04 10.70
C LEU A 216 22.58 19.02 12.22
N TYR A 217 23.66 19.34 12.90
CA TYR A 217 23.70 19.59 14.33
C TYR A 217 23.57 21.08 14.62
N THR A 218 22.94 21.42 15.75
CA THR A 218 22.89 22.76 16.32
C THR A 218 22.81 22.65 17.85
N PHE A 219 23.27 23.68 18.57
CA PHE A 219 23.11 23.75 20.02
C PHE A 219 21.69 24.13 20.47
N GLU A 220 20.88 24.69 19.57
CA GLU A 220 19.46 24.96 19.86
C GLU A 220 18.73 23.63 20.08
N ARG A 221 17.92 23.58 21.14
CA ARG A 221 17.20 22.37 21.57
C ARG A 221 15.70 22.50 21.35
N ASN A 222 15.20 23.73 21.17
CA ASN A 222 13.80 23.96 20.91
C ASN A 222 13.51 23.71 19.41
N PRO A 223 12.71 22.68 19.08
CA PRO A 223 12.42 22.33 17.70
C PRO A 223 11.68 23.43 16.93
N ASP A 224 10.88 24.26 17.60
CA ASP A 224 10.17 25.37 16.96
C ASP A 224 11.12 26.49 16.55
N ARG A 225 12.19 26.70 17.32
CA ARG A 225 13.25 27.67 16.99
C ARG A 225 14.09 27.18 15.82
N ILE A 226 14.48 25.90 15.84
CA ILE A 226 15.16 25.25 14.71
C ILE A 226 14.30 25.39 13.44
N ALA A 227 13.00 25.08 13.52
CA ALA A 227 12.08 25.22 12.39
C ALA A 227 11.94 26.67 11.92
N ALA A 228 11.91 27.64 12.84
CA ALA A 228 11.82 29.05 12.50
C ALA A 228 13.08 29.55 11.77
N GLU A 229 14.26 29.09 12.17
CA GLU A 229 15.54 29.39 11.49
C GLU A 229 15.55 28.81 10.07
N ILE A 230 15.14 27.55 9.90
CA ILE A 230 15.02 26.93 8.56
C ILE A 230 14.07 27.72 7.67
N ARG A 231 12.91 28.16 8.20
CA ARG A 231 11.95 28.99 7.48
C ARG A 231 12.54 30.35 7.09
N SER A 232 13.42 30.93 7.91
CA SER A 232 14.10 32.19 7.60
C SER A 232 15.12 32.05 6.46
N VAL A 233 15.72 30.86 6.33
CA VAL A 233 16.61 30.53 5.22
C VAL A 233 15.82 30.21 3.96
N SER A 234 14.73 29.43 4.08
CA SER A 234 13.86 29.04 2.99
C SER A 234 12.39 29.12 3.39
N ALA A 235 11.70 30.15 2.92
CA ALA A 235 10.26 30.34 3.15
C ALA A 235 9.40 29.21 2.55
N SER A 236 9.96 28.46 1.61
CA SER A 236 9.31 27.30 0.99
C SER A 236 9.54 26.00 1.75
N ALA A 237 10.27 25.99 2.86
CA ALA A 237 10.53 24.78 3.64
C ALA A 237 9.23 24.08 4.05
N VAL A 238 9.21 22.75 3.91
CA VAL A 238 8.09 21.89 4.30
C VAL A 238 8.55 20.95 5.40
N PHE A 239 7.89 20.97 6.55
CA PHE A 239 8.27 20.16 7.71
C PHE A 239 7.51 18.84 7.74
N SER A 240 8.17 17.76 8.17
CA SER A 240 7.61 16.40 8.21
C SER A 240 8.01 15.67 9.51
N GLY A 241 7.74 14.37 9.56
CA GLY A 241 8.09 13.49 10.68
C GLY A 241 7.36 13.88 11.96
N GLU A 242 8.00 13.63 13.10
CA GLU A 242 7.39 13.90 14.41
C GLU A 242 7.03 15.39 14.61
N PHE A 243 7.79 16.31 14.00
CA PHE A 243 7.49 17.76 14.10
C PHE A 243 6.14 18.12 13.47
N ALA A 244 5.80 17.48 12.34
CA ALA A 244 4.51 17.63 11.70
C ALA A 244 3.41 16.82 12.43
N GLU A 245 3.74 15.60 12.86
CA GLU A 245 2.84 14.74 13.64
C GLU A 245 2.30 15.47 14.87
N GLN A 246 3.16 16.12 15.66
CA GLN A 246 2.75 16.79 16.90
C GLN A 246 1.70 17.89 16.67
N ARG A 247 1.73 18.52 15.50
CA ARG A 247 0.80 19.61 15.13
C ARG A 247 -0.49 19.09 14.53
N LEU A 248 -0.43 17.95 13.85
CA LEU A 248 -1.58 17.36 13.18
C LEU A 248 -2.39 16.47 14.13
N ALA A 249 -1.71 15.58 14.85
CA ALA A 249 -2.34 14.55 15.68
C ALA A 249 -1.98 14.64 17.16
N ALA A 250 -0.86 15.29 17.52
CA ALA A 250 -0.40 15.45 18.91
C ALA A 250 -0.22 14.11 19.66
N THR A 251 0.25 13.06 18.99
CA THR A 251 0.48 11.73 19.58
C THR A 251 1.92 11.56 20.03
N ALA A 252 2.89 12.18 19.35
CA ALA A 252 4.30 12.06 19.69
C ALA A 252 4.61 12.75 21.02
N THR A 253 5.20 11.98 21.92
CA THR A 253 5.57 12.43 23.28
C THR A 253 6.95 13.08 23.37
N SER A 254 7.74 13.03 22.30
CA SER A 254 9.05 13.69 22.19
C SER A 254 9.39 13.91 20.72
N LEU A 255 10.20 14.93 20.42
CA LEU A 255 10.77 15.16 19.10
C LEU A 255 12.25 14.78 19.11
N ALA A 256 12.63 13.77 18.33
CA ALA A 256 14.03 13.37 18.16
C ALA A 256 14.77 14.35 17.25
N GLN A 257 14.21 14.65 16.08
CA GLN A 257 14.81 15.50 15.05
C GLN A 257 13.74 16.30 14.31
N VAL A 258 14.10 17.51 13.85
CA VAL A 258 13.28 18.28 12.91
C VAL A 258 13.61 17.83 11.49
N ILE A 259 12.59 17.47 10.71
CA ILE A 259 12.77 17.03 9.32
C ILE A 259 12.17 18.08 8.42
N ALA A 260 12.95 18.58 7.46
CA ALA A 260 12.52 19.59 6.51
C ALA A 260 12.89 19.23 5.06
N TYR A 261 11.92 19.38 4.16
CA TYR A 261 12.10 19.32 2.73
C TYR A 261 12.30 20.72 2.17
N LEU A 262 13.32 20.88 1.33
CA LEU A 262 13.62 22.12 0.62
C LEU A 262 13.52 21.89 -0.89
N PRO A 263 13.11 22.90 -1.68
CA PRO A 263 13.10 22.79 -3.13
C PRO A 263 14.49 22.40 -3.64
N ALA A 264 14.59 21.37 -4.48
CA ALA A 264 15.89 20.83 -4.91
C ALA A 264 16.81 21.87 -5.58
N ASN A 265 16.23 22.86 -6.27
CA ASN A 265 16.96 23.96 -6.90
C ASN A 265 17.49 25.02 -5.91
N ALA A 266 16.92 25.11 -4.71
CA ALA A 266 17.33 26.04 -3.65
C ALA A 266 18.14 25.35 -2.54
N PHE A 267 18.28 24.02 -2.60
CA PHE A 267 18.90 23.23 -1.55
C PHE A 267 20.36 23.59 -1.28
N PRO A 268 21.26 23.74 -2.29
CA PRO A 268 22.66 24.09 -2.02
C PRO A 268 22.80 25.42 -1.30
N ASP A 269 22.13 26.47 -1.78
CA ASP A 269 22.18 27.80 -1.19
C ASP A 269 21.59 27.82 0.23
N ALA A 270 20.50 27.08 0.46
CA ALA A 270 19.90 26.96 1.77
C ALA A 270 20.82 26.23 2.76
N LEU A 271 21.50 25.16 2.34
CA LEU A 271 22.48 24.46 3.16
C LEU A 271 23.66 25.39 3.53
N THR A 272 24.21 26.12 2.56
CA THR A 272 25.29 27.10 2.84
C THR A 272 24.84 28.15 3.85
N ARG A 273 23.61 28.67 3.72
CA ARG A 273 23.06 29.65 4.66
C ARG A 273 22.82 29.06 6.05
N LEU A 274 22.32 27.83 6.15
CA LEU A 274 22.18 27.14 7.44
C LEU A 274 23.54 26.98 8.12
N ILE A 275 24.57 26.57 7.38
CA ILE A 275 25.93 26.46 7.94
C ILE A 275 26.45 27.82 8.44
N ALA A 276 26.12 28.91 7.75
CA ALA A 276 26.44 30.26 8.21
C ALA A 276 25.62 30.73 9.43
N HIS A 277 24.58 29.98 9.82
CA HIS A 277 23.71 30.22 10.98
C HIS A 277 23.94 29.19 12.09
N ASP A 278 25.20 28.82 12.34
CA ASP A 278 25.62 27.92 13.42
C ASP A 278 25.05 26.48 13.35
N PHE A 279 24.66 26.04 12.15
CA PHE A 279 24.44 24.61 11.88
C PHE A 279 25.74 23.96 11.40
N GLU A 280 26.02 22.76 11.87
CA GLU A 280 27.19 21.98 11.46
C GLU A 280 26.75 20.66 10.85
N GLU A 281 27.44 20.18 9.81
CA GLU A 281 27.19 18.83 9.30
C GLU A 281 27.47 17.79 10.39
N ALA A 282 26.51 16.90 10.62
CA ALA A 282 26.58 15.89 11.65
C ALA A 282 26.91 14.51 11.07
N SER A 283 27.55 13.67 11.89
CA SER A 283 27.60 12.24 11.62
C SER A 283 26.19 11.64 11.74
N GLU A 284 25.95 10.51 11.06
CA GLU A 284 24.67 9.81 11.06
C GLU A 284 24.14 9.57 12.49
N GLY A 285 22.88 9.96 12.72
CA GLY A 285 22.18 9.85 14.00
C GLY A 285 22.56 10.92 15.05
N ALA A 286 23.51 11.82 14.76
CA ALA A 286 23.92 12.88 15.67
C ALA A 286 23.25 14.24 15.39
N GLY A 287 22.57 14.37 14.24
CA GLY A 287 21.88 15.60 13.86
C GLY A 287 20.66 15.89 14.74
N ARG A 288 20.29 17.18 14.83
CA ARG A 288 18.97 17.62 15.34
C ARG A 288 18.02 18.03 14.22
N LEU A 289 18.57 18.21 13.03
CA LEU A 289 17.87 18.60 11.82
C LEU A 289 18.27 17.66 10.69
N ILE A 290 17.28 17.15 9.95
CA ILE A 290 17.51 16.50 8.66
C ILE A 290 16.89 17.38 7.58
N ILE A 291 17.72 17.87 6.65
CA ILE A 291 17.24 18.55 5.44
C ILE A 291 17.31 17.64 4.23
N ARG A 292 16.29 17.69 3.38
CA ARG A 292 16.23 16.88 2.15
C ARG A 292 15.87 17.72 0.93
N PRO A 293 16.58 17.57 -0.20
CA PRO A 293 16.15 18.15 -1.46
C PRO A 293 14.92 17.40 -1.95
N MET A 294 13.92 18.12 -2.42
CA MET A 294 12.67 17.52 -2.87
C MET A 294 12.11 18.20 -4.11
N ARG A 295 11.43 17.39 -4.93
CA ARG A 295 10.71 17.85 -6.13
C ARG A 295 9.29 18.30 -5.75
N ALA A 296 8.59 18.89 -6.72
CA ALA A 296 7.25 19.45 -6.55
C ALA A 296 6.22 18.60 -5.76
N PRO A 297 6.17 17.26 -5.86
CA PRO A 297 5.14 16.44 -5.20
C PRO A 297 5.02 16.65 -3.69
N ALA A 298 6.13 16.74 -2.96
CA ALA A 298 6.08 16.92 -1.51
C ALA A 298 5.59 18.31 -1.06
N PHE A 299 5.47 19.25 -2.00
CA PHE A 299 4.90 20.59 -1.74
C PHE A 299 3.39 20.63 -1.99
N HIS A 300 2.84 19.62 -2.68
CA HIS A 300 1.40 19.44 -2.84
C HIS A 300 0.78 18.80 -1.59
N GLY A 301 -0.44 19.22 -1.26
CA GLY A 301 -1.13 18.77 -0.04
C GLY A 301 -0.50 19.27 1.25
N THR A 302 0.39 20.27 1.17
CA THR A 302 0.96 20.89 2.36
C THR A 302 -0.07 21.74 3.10
N MET A 303 0.02 21.76 4.43
CA MET A 303 -0.88 22.50 5.30
C MET A 303 -0.11 23.57 6.06
N LEU A 304 -0.68 24.78 6.20
CA LEU A 304 -0.06 25.83 7.01
C LEU A 304 -0.68 25.79 8.41
N ILE A 305 0.10 25.37 9.40
CA ILE A 305 -0.33 25.26 10.81
C ILE A 305 0.74 25.92 11.68
N ASP A 306 0.32 26.81 12.59
CA ASP A 306 1.21 27.60 13.47
C ASP A 306 2.32 28.34 12.72
N GLY A 307 2.04 28.75 11.47
CA GLY A 307 3.01 29.43 10.61
C GLY A 307 4.08 28.51 10.00
N PHE A 308 3.99 27.20 10.19
CA PHE A 308 4.85 26.20 9.55
C PHE A 308 4.08 25.49 8.44
N ARG A 309 4.73 25.33 7.29
CA ARG A 309 4.19 24.53 6.19
C ARG A 309 4.53 23.07 6.47
N LEU A 310 3.54 22.25 6.77
CA LEU A 310 3.67 20.84 7.07
C LEU A 310 3.43 20.00 5.82
N ALA A 311 4.12 18.87 5.69
CA ALA A 311 3.92 17.90 4.63
C ALA A 311 2.51 17.31 4.67
N SER A 312 2.07 16.71 3.56
CA SER A 312 0.78 16.02 3.52
C SER A 312 0.74 14.87 4.55
N PRO A 313 -0.43 14.48 5.08
CA PRO A 313 -0.52 13.37 6.03
C PRO A 313 0.10 12.07 5.48
N ILE A 314 -0.04 11.83 4.18
CA ILE A 314 0.56 10.68 3.49
C ILE A 314 2.10 10.69 3.61
N ARG A 315 2.73 11.85 3.41
CA ARG A 315 4.18 12.00 3.54
C ARG A 315 4.65 11.92 4.98
N VAL A 316 3.89 12.51 5.92
CA VAL A 316 4.19 12.40 7.36
C VAL A 316 4.15 10.94 7.81
N TYR A 317 3.13 10.17 7.40
CA TYR A 317 3.05 8.74 7.66
C TYR A 317 4.28 7.99 7.14
N ALA A 318 4.65 8.19 5.88
CA ALA A 318 5.81 7.52 5.29
C ALA A 318 7.12 7.87 6.02
N GLU A 319 7.28 9.12 6.46
CA GLU A 319 8.43 9.56 7.24
C GLU A 319 8.53 8.83 8.59
N LEU A 320 7.42 8.78 9.33
CA LEU A 320 7.34 8.09 10.61
C LEU A 320 7.58 6.59 10.43
N ARG A 321 7.02 6.00 9.37
CA ARG A 321 7.14 4.56 9.07
C ARG A 321 8.58 4.14 8.74
N ALA A 322 9.38 5.04 8.17
CA ALA A 322 10.78 4.80 7.84
C ALA A 322 11.70 4.79 9.07
N GLN A 323 11.26 5.31 10.20
CA GLN A 323 12.01 5.29 11.46
C GLN A 323 11.98 3.89 12.11
N GLU A 324 12.76 3.73 13.19
CA GLU A 324 12.82 2.49 13.97
C GLU A 324 11.49 2.18 14.70
N VAL A 325 11.50 1.19 15.60
CA VAL A 325 10.32 0.61 16.25
C VAL A 325 9.30 1.64 16.74
N ARG A 326 9.75 2.71 17.42
CA ARG A 326 8.85 3.74 17.96
C ARG A 326 8.18 4.59 16.88
N GLY A 327 8.86 4.89 15.79
CA GLY A 327 8.29 5.65 14.69
C GLY A 327 7.22 4.85 13.94
N ARG A 328 7.37 3.53 13.87
CA ARG A 328 6.34 2.63 13.29
C ARG A 328 5.05 2.62 14.08
N GLU A 329 5.12 2.53 15.41
CA GLU A 329 3.92 2.62 16.27
C GLU A 329 3.24 3.98 16.15
N LEU A 330 4.03 5.05 16.09
CA LEU A 330 3.53 6.41 15.90
C LEU A 330 2.88 6.58 14.51
N ALA A 331 3.45 5.98 13.46
CA ALA A 331 2.89 5.99 12.12
C ALA A 331 1.52 5.31 12.07
N ASP A 332 1.36 4.17 12.74
CA ASP A 332 0.09 3.43 12.79
C ASP A 332 -1.00 4.24 13.52
N ALA A 333 -0.65 4.87 14.64
CA ALA A 333 -1.55 5.77 15.37
C ALA A 333 -1.93 7.01 14.53
N PHE A 334 -0.94 7.64 13.89
CA PHE A 334 -1.13 8.80 13.03
C PHE A 334 -2.06 8.48 11.85
N ARG A 335 -1.84 7.34 11.19
CA ARG A 335 -2.65 6.86 10.07
C ARG A 335 -4.12 6.70 10.46
N HIS A 336 -4.39 6.10 11.62
CA HIS A 336 -5.75 5.90 12.10
C HIS A 336 -6.49 7.24 12.28
N ARG A 337 -5.78 8.27 12.76
CA ARG A 337 -6.38 9.57 13.11
C ARG A 337 -6.50 10.53 11.94
N GLU A 338 -5.46 10.64 11.10
CA GLU A 338 -5.34 11.69 10.08
C GLU A 338 -5.54 11.18 8.63
N ILE A 339 -5.48 9.87 8.38
CA ILE A 339 -5.59 9.30 7.01
C ILE A 339 -6.87 8.48 6.86
N GLY A 340 -7.21 7.63 7.83
CA GLY A 340 -8.50 6.96 7.91
C GLY A 340 -8.71 5.71 7.04
N PHE A 341 -7.66 5.19 6.38
CA PHE A 341 -7.71 3.90 5.67
C PHE A 341 -6.48 3.06 5.92
#